data_AF-A0A1M3HGL8-F1
#
_entry.id   AF-A0A1M3HGL8-F1
#
_cell.length_a   1.000
_cell.length_b   1.000
_cell.length_c   1.000
_cell.angle_alpha   90.00
_cell.angle_beta   90.00
_cell.angle_gamma   90.00
#
_symmetry.space_group_name_H-M   'P 1'
#
loop_
_entity.id
_entity.type
_entity.pdbx_description
1 polymer ?
#
loop_
_entity_poly.entity_id
_entity_poly.type
_entity_poly.pdbx_seq_one_letter_code
_entity_poly.pdbx_strand_id
1 'polypeptide(L)'
;MLVRASAGGERFRLEFSNALGGDAVSFGGVHAALAGEGGSTQPSTDRIVTFGGKPTVTLFPGARVVSDPVELPIAALSEVAISVYLPEPTQVNTVHALGLNPTYIVPGDAAAAQTLQGPILARSYFWLNGLSVPAADSNAGTIVAFGDSITDGYATTPGAHQAWPDLLAQRLQDDPVLRHWGVVNVGISGNRILKPGAGDSALARFDEDVLARPGVKWVILLEGINDINMSIIPGIPDSEDVTAEQIIDGLKQLVERAHLHGIKVAGGTVMGTYGLPFYNDRGKAMWEQVNNWIRTSGHFDAFIDFEAATRDPANPLAINPEFDPGDHVHPNDAGNRAMANAIDLGIFR
;
A
#
# COMPACT_ATOMS: atom_id res chain seq x y z
N MET A 1 3.03 5.35 -15.70
CA MET A 1 2.47 5.07 -14.36
C MET A 1 2.47 6.36 -13.57
N LEU A 2 1.48 6.60 -12.71
CA LEU A 2 1.47 7.77 -11.81
C LEU A 2 1.71 7.31 -10.38
N VAL A 3 2.59 7.98 -9.64
CA VAL A 3 2.84 7.73 -8.22
C VAL A 3 2.75 9.05 -7.45
N ARG A 4 2.07 9.05 -6.31
CA ARG A 4 2.01 10.20 -5.41
C ARG A 4 3.08 10.09 -4.34
N ALA A 5 3.95 11.09 -4.24
CA ALA A 5 4.98 11.13 -3.20
C ALA A 5 4.36 11.64 -1.90
N SER A 6 4.45 10.89 -0.80
CA SER A 6 3.90 11.34 0.50
C SER A 6 4.75 12.42 1.18
N ALA A 7 6.06 12.43 0.89
CA ALA A 7 7.02 13.44 1.35
C ALA A 7 7.73 14.09 0.15
N GLY A 8 8.17 15.34 0.33
CA GLY A 8 8.88 16.11 -0.69
C GLY A 8 10.40 16.08 -0.53
N GLY A 9 11.12 16.53 -1.56
CA GLY A 9 12.57 16.65 -1.54
C GLY A 9 13.13 17.19 -2.86
N GLU A 10 14.40 17.58 -2.86
CA GLU A 10 15.08 18.15 -4.04
C GLU A 10 15.39 17.12 -5.14
N ARG A 11 15.36 15.83 -4.76
CA ARG A 11 15.64 14.69 -5.63
C ARG A 11 15.04 13.43 -5.05
N PHE A 12 14.90 12.40 -5.87
CA PHE A 12 14.42 11.08 -5.44
C PHE A 12 15.13 9.94 -6.16
N ARG A 13 14.90 8.72 -5.70
CA ARG A 13 15.25 7.49 -6.41
C ARG A 13 14.00 6.67 -6.64
N LEU A 14 14.00 5.90 -7.73
CA LEU A 14 12.96 4.93 -8.04
C LEU A 14 13.48 3.53 -7.77
N GLU A 15 12.63 2.69 -7.22
CA GLU A 15 12.88 1.27 -7.06
C GLU A 15 11.97 0.51 -8.03
N PHE A 16 12.56 -0.45 -8.76
CA PHE A 16 11.82 -1.38 -9.59
C PHE A 16 12.06 -2.82 -9.13
N SER A 17 11.03 -3.66 -9.23
CA SER A 17 11.05 -5.05 -8.78
C SER A 17 10.52 -6.00 -9.84
N ASN A 18 11.24 -7.11 -10.06
CA ASN A 18 10.79 -8.29 -10.79
C ASN A 18 10.75 -9.51 -9.87
N ALA A 19 10.42 -9.30 -8.58
CA ALA A 19 10.45 -10.33 -7.55
C ALA A 19 9.55 -11.53 -7.89
N LEU A 20 8.38 -11.27 -8.47
CA LEU A 20 7.37 -12.28 -8.80
C LEU A 20 7.36 -12.69 -10.29
N GLY A 21 8.24 -12.11 -11.12
CA GLY A 21 8.26 -12.40 -12.56
C GLY A 21 9.10 -13.61 -12.92
N GLY A 22 8.70 -14.30 -13.98
CA GLY A 22 9.38 -15.51 -14.48
C GLY A 22 10.48 -15.27 -15.52
N ASP A 23 10.45 -14.13 -16.22
CA ASP A 23 11.39 -13.77 -17.29
C ASP A 23 12.13 -12.47 -16.97
N ALA A 24 13.29 -12.25 -17.60
CA ALA A 24 14.00 -10.99 -17.49
C ALA A 24 13.25 -9.87 -18.23
N VAL A 25 13.21 -8.68 -17.64
CA VAL A 25 12.56 -7.49 -18.21
C VAL A 25 13.60 -6.43 -18.51
N SER A 26 13.69 -5.98 -19.76
CA SER A 26 14.61 -4.91 -20.15
C SER A 26 13.88 -3.57 -20.25
N PHE A 27 14.39 -2.55 -19.58
CA PHE A 27 13.94 -1.17 -19.73
C PHE A 27 14.83 -0.48 -20.75
N GLY A 28 14.25 -0.12 -21.90
CA GLY A 28 14.93 0.58 -23.01
C GLY A 28 15.08 2.09 -22.78
N GLY A 29 14.34 2.63 -21.82
CA GLY A 29 14.42 4.00 -21.35
C GLY A 29 13.45 4.22 -20.21
N VAL A 30 13.85 4.98 -19.20
CA VAL A 30 12.98 5.35 -18.07
C VAL A 30 13.04 6.85 -17.88
N HIS A 31 11.87 7.47 -17.75
CA HIS A 31 11.72 8.91 -17.54
C HIS A 31 10.85 9.18 -16.33
N ALA A 32 11.13 10.28 -15.65
CA ALA A 32 10.32 10.78 -14.56
C ALA A 32 10.06 12.29 -14.72
N ALA A 33 8.83 12.72 -14.46
CA ALA A 33 8.42 14.10 -14.54
C ALA A 33 7.30 14.39 -13.52
N LEU A 34 7.06 15.67 -13.22
CA LEU A 34 5.82 16.03 -12.52
C LEU A 34 4.62 15.70 -13.42
N ALA A 35 3.62 15.05 -12.85
CA ALA A 35 2.43 14.67 -13.58
C ALA A 35 1.60 15.91 -13.98
N GLY A 36 1.05 15.87 -15.19
CA GLY A 36 0.01 16.76 -15.68
C GLY A 36 -1.32 16.03 -15.82
N GLU A 37 -2.31 16.69 -16.40
CA GLU A 37 -3.64 16.11 -16.60
C GLU A 37 -3.61 14.90 -17.55
N GLY A 38 -4.45 13.90 -17.28
CA GLY A 38 -4.69 12.78 -18.19
C GLY A 38 -3.46 11.94 -18.54
N GLY A 39 -2.48 11.84 -17.64
CA GLY A 39 -1.24 11.10 -17.87
C GLY A 39 -0.17 11.86 -18.64
N SER A 40 -0.37 13.16 -18.89
CA SER A 40 0.67 14.03 -19.44
C SER A 40 1.75 14.37 -18.42
N THR A 41 2.82 15.01 -18.87
CA THR A 41 3.88 15.54 -18.01
C THR A 41 3.94 17.06 -18.07
N GLN A 42 4.37 17.69 -16.98
CA GLN A 42 4.56 19.14 -16.94
C GLN A 42 5.81 19.54 -17.76
N PRO A 43 5.73 20.60 -18.58
CA PRO A 43 6.86 21.09 -19.36
C PRO A 43 8.11 21.31 -18.50
N SER A 44 9.29 21.04 -19.05
CA SER A 44 10.61 21.23 -18.40
C SER A 44 10.91 20.37 -17.17
N THR A 45 10.00 19.49 -16.76
CA THR A 45 10.18 18.60 -15.59
C THR A 45 10.72 17.21 -15.95
N ASP A 46 10.70 16.83 -17.22
CA ASP A 46 11.17 15.52 -17.68
C ASP A 46 12.66 15.30 -17.35
N ARG A 47 12.97 14.15 -16.76
CA ARG A 47 14.31 13.70 -16.45
C ARG A 47 14.48 12.26 -16.92
N ILE A 48 15.61 11.99 -17.57
CA ILE A 48 16.06 10.62 -17.81
C ILE A 48 16.44 10.01 -16.46
N VAL A 49 15.94 8.81 -16.20
CA VAL A 49 16.30 8.00 -15.03
C VAL A 49 17.40 7.03 -15.45
N THR A 50 18.50 7.01 -14.70
CA THR A 50 19.66 6.16 -14.99
C THR A 50 19.92 5.13 -13.90
N PHE A 51 20.72 4.11 -14.25
CA PHE A 51 21.15 3.03 -13.36
C PHE A 51 22.67 2.86 -13.49
N GLY A 52 23.43 3.36 -12.52
CA GLY A 52 24.89 3.39 -12.62
C GLY A 52 25.38 4.21 -13.82
N GLY A 53 24.71 5.31 -14.12
CA GLY A 53 24.97 6.22 -15.23
C GLY A 53 24.43 5.76 -16.60
N LYS A 54 23.78 4.59 -16.68
CA LYS A 54 23.22 4.06 -17.92
C LYS A 54 21.71 4.34 -18.03
N PRO A 55 21.18 4.68 -19.22
CA PRO A 55 19.75 4.94 -19.41
C PRO A 55 18.90 3.66 -19.53
N THR A 56 19.52 2.49 -19.45
CA THR A 56 18.87 1.18 -19.59
C THR A 56 19.28 0.24 -18.47
N VAL A 57 18.40 -0.72 -18.17
CA VAL A 57 18.65 -1.77 -17.18
C VAL A 57 17.87 -3.03 -17.55
N THR A 58 18.41 -4.19 -17.21
CA THR A 58 17.70 -5.47 -17.28
C THR A 58 17.45 -5.99 -15.87
N LEU A 59 16.19 -6.26 -15.57
CA LEU A 59 15.67 -6.77 -14.32
C LEU A 59 15.44 -8.28 -14.45
N PHE A 60 16.36 -9.07 -13.89
CA PHE A 60 16.22 -10.53 -13.87
C PHE A 60 15.11 -10.99 -12.89
N PRO A 61 14.56 -12.20 -13.06
CA PRO A 61 13.63 -12.78 -12.09
C PRO A 61 14.17 -12.72 -10.65
N GLY A 62 13.34 -12.32 -9.69
CA GLY A 62 13.73 -12.17 -8.29
C GLY A 62 14.54 -10.91 -7.98
N ALA A 63 14.92 -10.12 -8.98
CA ALA A 63 15.79 -8.96 -8.78
C ALA A 63 15.02 -7.67 -8.50
N ARG A 64 15.69 -6.78 -7.76
CA ARG A 64 15.29 -5.38 -7.56
C ARG A 64 16.42 -4.47 -8.04
N VAL A 65 16.06 -3.30 -8.53
CA VAL A 65 17.04 -2.26 -8.85
C VAL A 65 16.57 -0.91 -8.32
N VAL A 66 17.54 -0.11 -7.87
CA VAL A 66 17.33 1.28 -7.48
C VAL A 66 18.02 2.16 -8.52
N SER A 67 17.33 3.21 -8.99
CA SER A 67 17.90 4.19 -9.90
C SER A 67 18.99 5.02 -9.24
N ASP A 68 19.82 5.69 -10.05
CA ASP A 68 20.57 6.87 -9.63
C ASP A 68 19.62 7.98 -9.15
N PRO A 69 20.10 9.01 -8.42
CA PRO A 69 19.26 10.14 -8.04
C PRO A 69 18.72 10.88 -9.26
N VAL A 70 17.41 11.11 -9.25
CA VAL A 70 16.71 11.96 -10.22
C VAL A 70 16.64 13.36 -9.64
N GLU A 71 17.41 14.29 -10.23
CA GLU A 71 17.47 15.70 -9.81
C GLU A 71 16.24 16.46 -10.34
N LEU A 72 15.12 16.26 -9.64
CA LEU A 72 13.83 16.90 -9.85
C LEU A 72 13.21 17.20 -8.49
N PRO A 73 13.12 18.49 -8.09
CA PRO A 73 12.45 18.88 -6.87
C PRO A 73 10.96 18.54 -6.94
N ILE A 74 10.46 17.88 -5.89
CA ILE A 74 9.05 17.53 -5.73
C ILE A 74 8.55 18.03 -4.37
N ALA A 75 7.39 18.68 -4.36
CA ALA A 75 6.71 18.99 -3.11
C ALA A 75 6.05 17.71 -2.56
N ALA A 76 5.84 17.65 -1.24
CA ALA A 76 5.05 16.57 -0.66
C ALA A 76 3.66 16.53 -1.30
N LEU A 77 3.12 15.32 -1.47
CA LEU A 77 1.82 15.03 -2.07
C LEU A 77 1.73 15.29 -3.57
N SER A 78 2.84 15.60 -4.23
CA SER A 78 2.91 15.74 -5.69
C SER A 78 2.81 14.37 -6.38
N GLU A 79 2.19 14.36 -7.55
CA GLU A 79 2.20 13.21 -8.43
C GLU A 79 3.39 13.28 -9.40
N VAL A 80 4.06 12.15 -9.55
CA VAL A 80 5.19 11.96 -10.47
C VAL A 80 4.78 10.92 -11.51
N ALA A 81 4.89 11.28 -12.78
CA ALA A 81 4.70 10.37 -13.90
C ALA A 81 6.01 9.63 -14.16
N ILE A 82 5.95 8.29 -14.10
CA ILE A 82 7.06 7.39 -14.42
C ILE A 82 6.74 6.66 -15.73
N SER A 83 7.53 6.95 -16.76
CA SER A 83 7.42 6.33 -18.08
C SER A 83 8.53 5.31 -18.26
N VAL A 84 8.16 4.10 -18.70
CA VAL A 84 9.09 2.99 -18.94
C VAL A 84 8.86 2.47 -20.35
N TYR A 85 9.90 2.49 -21.18
CA TYR A 85 9.88 1.86 -22.49
C TYR A 85 10.39 0.42 -22.40
N LEU A 86 9.62 -0.51 -22.98
CA LEU A 86 9.96 -1.93 -23.10
C LEU A 86 10.28 -2.22 -24.57
N PRO A 87 11.55 -2.41 -24.95
CA PRO A 87 11.94 -2.62 -26.35
C PRO A 87 11.53 -4.01 -26.86
N GLU A 88 11.37 -4.97 -25.95
CA GLU A 88 11.00 -6.34 -26.25
C GLU A 88 9.55 -6.64 -25.81
N PRO A 89 8.84 -7.54 -26.51
CA PRO A 89 7.58 -8.08 -26.01
C PRO A 89 7.75 -8.62 -24.60
N THR A 90 7.08 -7.99 -23.63
CA THR A 90 7.23 -8.30 -22.22
C THR A 90 5.92 -8.84 -21.68
N GLN A 91 5.94 -10.06 -21.14
CA GLN A 91 4.77 -10.61 -20.48
C GLN A 91 4.56 -9.90 -19.13
N VAL A 92 3.36 -9.38 -18.94
CA VAL A 92 2.98 -8.73 -17.69
C VAL A 92 2.53 -9.80 -16.69
N ASN A 93 3.47 -10.28 -15.88
CA ASN A 93 3.26 -11.29 -14.83
C ASN A 93 3.35 -10.73 -13.40
N THR A 94 3.98 -9.56 -13.23
CA THR A 94 3.99 -8.81 -11.98
C THR A 94 2.89 -7.77 -12.04
N VAL A 95 1.78 -8.02 -11.34
CA VAL A 95 0.62 -7.15 -11.33
C VAL A 95 0.15 -6.87 -9.92
N HIS A 96 -0.28 -5.64 -9.70
CA HIS A 96 -1.09 -5.27 -8.56
C HIS A 96 -2.50 -5.02 -9.08
N ALA A 97 -3.45 -5.89 -8.71
CA ALA A 97 -4.77 -5.93 -9.32
C ALA A 97 -5.67 -4.73 -8.96
N LEU A 98 -5.34 -4.01 -7.88
CA LEU A 98 -6.10 -2.87 -7.38
C LEU A 98 -5.33 -1.55 -7.50
N GLY A 99 -4.62 -1.30 -8.61
CA GLY A 99 -3.95 -0.01 -8.77
C GLY A 99 -4.95 1.14 -8.74
N LEU A 100 -4.96 1.94 -7.67
CA LEU A 100 -5.89 3.07 -7.56
C LEU A 100 -5.55 4.20 -8.54
N ASN A 101 -4.28 4.33 -8.95
CA ASN A 101 -3.86 5.30 -9.93
C ASN A 101 -3.89 4.73 -11.36
N PRO A 102 -4.30 5.54 -12.36
CA PRO A 102 -4.28 5.11 -13.74
C PRO A 102 -2.85 4.96 -14.26
N THR A 103 -2.65 3.90 -15.03
CA THR A 103 -1.44 3.69 -15.84
C THR A 103 -1.82 3.75 -17.32
N TYR A 104 -1.03 4.51 -18.07
CA TYR A 104 -1.25 4.80 -19.48
C TYR A 104 -0.25 3.99 -20.32
N ILE A 105 -0.75 3.29 -21.33
CA ILE A 105 0.05 2.38 -22.16
C ILE A 105 -0.17 2.74 -23.63
N VAL A 106 0.93 2.95 -24.37
CA VAL A 106 0.93 3.18 -25.82
C VAL A 106 1.96 2.29 -26.50
N PRO A 107 1.79 1.95 -27.79
CA PRO A 107 2.80 1.24 -28.54
C PRO A 107 4.01 2.13 -28.85
N GLY A 108 5.19 1.51 -28.96
CA GLY A 108 6.44 2.18 -29.32
C GLY A 108 7.12 2.91 -28.17
N ASP A 109 8.25 3.56 -28.47
CA ASP A 109 8.94 4.40 -27.50
C ASP A 109 8.28 5.78 -27.43
N ALA A 110 7.57 6.01 -26.33
CA ALA A 110 6.99 7.29 -25.96
C ALA A 110 7.47 7.75 -24.57
N ALA A 111 8.60 7.23 -24.08
CA ALA A 111 9.02 7.46 -22.70
C ALA A 111 9.27 8.95 -22.40
N ALA A 112 9.81 9.70 -23.36
CA ALA A 112 10.05 11.15 -23.26
C ALA A 112 8.87 12.01 -23.76
N ALA A 113 7.76 11.40 -24.19
CA ALA A 113 6.63 12.14 -24.75
C ALA A 113 5.86 12.88 -23.65
N GLN A 114 5.60 14.17 -23.88
CA GLN A 114 4.84 14.96 -22.91
C GLN A 114 3.37 14.53 -22.80
N THR A 115 2.78 14.09 -23.91
CA THR A 115 1.40 13.62 -23.98
C THR A 115 1.37 12.32 -24.77
N LEU A 116 0.61 11.34 -24.26
CA LEU A 116 0.40 10.06 -24.92
C LEU A 116 -0.83 10.12 -25.82
N GLN A 117 -0.71 9.63 -27.05
CA GLN A 117 -1.81 9.60 -28.01
C GLN A 117 -2.57 8.27 -27.93
N GLY A 118 -3.88 8.33 -27.67
CA GLY A 118 -4.75 7.16 -27.59
C GLY A 118 -4.30 6.07 -26.61
N PRO A 119 -3.94 6.40 -25.35
CA PRO A 119 -3.44 5.41 -24.40
C PRO A 119 -4.53 4.41 -23.98
N ILE A 120 -4.12 3.16 -23.81
CA ILE A 120 -4.89 2.16 -23.06
C ILE A 120 -4.70 2.44 -21.57
N LEU A 121 -5.79 2.41 -20.81
CA LEU A 121 -5.76 2.56 -19.36
C LEU A 121 -5.68 1.20 -18.66
N ALA A 122 -4.79 1.12 -17.68
CA ALA A 122 -4.65 0.01 -16.76
C ALA A 122 -4.61 0.53 -15.31
N ARG A 123 -4.76 -0.39 -14.36
CA ARG A 123 -4.76 -0.12 -12.91
C ARG A 123 -3.74 -1.02 -12.22
N SER A 124 -2.47 -0.74 -12.43
CA SER A 124 -1.32 -1.46 -11.85
C SER A 124 -0.07 -0.58 -11.95
N TYR A 125 0.84 -0.75 -11.00
CA TYR A 125 2.18 -0.13 -11.01
C TYR A 125 3.24 -1.02 -11.68
N PHE A 126 2.85 -2.20 -12.17
CA PHE A 126 3.75 -3.16 -12.83
C PHE A 126 5.03 -3.40 -12.03
N TRP A 127 6.20 -3.02 -12.56
CA TRP A 127 7.49 -3.19 -11.89
C TRP A 127 7.88 -2.02 -10.98
N LEU A 128 7.17 -0.90 -10.98
CA LEU A 128 7.48 0.22 -10.09
C LEU A 128 7.15 -0.17 -8.65
N ASN A 129 8.19 -0.28 -7.81
CA ASN A 129 8.07 -0.74 -6.42
C ASN A 129 8.12 0.40 -5.40
N GLY A 130 8.63 1.58 -5.77
CA GLY A 130 8.65 2.71 -4.86
C GLY A 130 9.36 3.95 -5.41
N LEU A 131 9.08 5.08 -4.75
CA LEU A 131 9.78 6.34 -4.89
C LEU A 131 10.28 6.75 -3.51
N SER A 132 11.58 7.00 -3.37
CA SER A 132 12.19 7.41 -2.11
C SER A 132 12.88 8.76 -2.24
N VAL A 133 12.56 9.69 -1.35
CA VAL A 133 13.27 10.97 -1.19
C VAL A 133 14.32 10.84 -0.07
N PRO A 134 15.47 11.52 -0.16
CA PRO A 134 16.37 11.65 0.98
C PRO A 134 15.65 12.27 2.18
N ALA A 135 16.00 11.83 3.39
CA ALA A 135 15.51 12.44 4.61
C ALA A 135 15.84 13.94 4.65
N ALA A 136 14.84 14.77 4.97
CA ALA A 136 15.01 16.22 5.08
C ALA A 136 15.95 16.58 6.26
N ASP A 137 15.81 15.86 7.36
CA ASP A 137 16.65 15.96 8.56
C ASP A 137 16.59 14.64 9.37
N SER A 138 17.21 14.63 10.56
CA SER A 138 17.26 13.45 11.44
C SER A 138 15.91 13.05 12.06
N ASN A 139 14.91 13.93 12.00
CA ASN A 139 13.57 13.70 12.54
C ASN A 139 12.61 13.15 11.48
N ALA A 140 13.03 13.03 10.22
CA ALA A 140 12.24 12.38 9.18
C ALA A 140 12.06 10.89 9.46
N GLY A 141 10.91 10.35 9.06
CA GLY A 141 10.56 8.95 9.25
C GLY A 141 9.57 8.45 8.22
N THR A 142 9.48 7.13 8.08
CA THR A 142 8.52 6.47 7.21
C THR A 142 7.53 5.66 8.06
N ILE A 143 6.25 5.83 7.78
CA ILE A 143 5.16 4.97 8.25
C ILE A 143 4.81 4.02 7.12
N VAL A 144 4.80 2.72 7.39
CA VAL A 144 4.32 1.72 6.44
C VAL A 144 2.90 1.31 6.83
N ALA A 145 1.93 1.57 5.94
CA ALA A 145 0.58 1.04 6.05
C ALA A 145 0.55 -0.35 5.41
N PHE A 146 0.49 -1.39 6.25
CA PHE A 146 0.64 -2.78 5.83
C PHE A 146 -0.66 -3.55 6.05
N GLY A 147 -1.24 -4.06 4.96
CA GLY A 147 -2.33 -4.99 5.08
C GLY A 147 -3.05 -5.39 3.80
N ASP A 148 -4.38 -5.52 3.90
CA ASP A 148 -5.23 -6.10 2.86
C ASP A 148 -5.94 -5.05 1.98
N SER A 149 -7.08 -5.40 1.39
CA SER A 149 -7.91 -4.57 0.50
C SER A 149 -8.41 -3.27 1.15
N ILE A 150 -8.59 -3.26 2.47
CA ILE A 150 -9.02 -2.07 3.20
C ILE A 150 -7.86 -1.06 3.27
N THR A 151 -6.63 -1.55 3.45
CA THR A 151 -5.42 -0.73 3.41
C THR A 151 -5.07 -0.29 2.00
N ASP A 152 -5.24 -1.19 1.02
CA ASP A 152 -5.06 -0.93 -0.41
C ASP A 152 -6.02 0.17 -0.92
N GLY A 153 -7.24 0.22 -0.37
CA GLY A 153 -8.24 1.25 -0.62
C GLY A 153 -9.32 0.82 -1.61
N TYR A 154 -9.73 -0.45 -1.58
CA TYR A 154 -10.61 -1.11 -2.58
C TYR A 154 -11.85 -0.31 -3.00
N ALA A 155 -12.58 0.24 -2.04
CA ALA A 155 -13.83 0.97 -2.29
C ALA A 155 -13.66 2.49 -2.39
N THR A 156 -12.42 2.98 -2.52
CA THR A 156 -12.17 4.42 -2.72
C THR A 156 -12.22 4.81 -4.18
N THR A 157 -12.52 6.08 -4.43
CA THR A 157 -12.56 6.65 -5.79
C THR A 157 -11.14 6.59 -6.41
N PRO A 158 -10.94 5.85 -7.52
CA PRO A 158 -9.62 5.74 -8.17
C PRO A 158 -9.04 7.10 -8.54
N GLY A 159 -7.74 7.31 -8.26
CA GLY A 159 -7.01 8.56 -8.52
C GLY A 159 -7.41 9.74 -7.63
N ALA A 160 -8.40 9.61 -6.74
CA ALA A 160 -8.81 10.69 -5.83
C ALA A 160 -7.99 10.74 -4.53
N HIS A 161 -7.09 9.77 -4.33
CA HIS A 161 -6.23 9.64 -3.15
C HIS A 161 -7.01 9.68 -1.82
N GLN A 162 -8.10 8.91 -1.76
CA GLN A 162 -8.99 8.86 -0.59
C GLN A 162 -8.75 7.63 0.30
N ALA A 163 -7.79 6.76 -0.03
CA ALA A 163 -7.40 5.66 0.87
C ALA A 163 -6.87 6.24 2.19
N TRP A 164 -7.15 5.58 3.32
CA TRP A 164 -6.74 6.09 4.62
C TRP A 164 -5.22 6.36 4.74
N PRO A 165 -4.30 5.61 4.06
CA PRO A 165 -2.88 5.94 4.09
C PRO A 165 -2.55 7.25 3.37
N ASP A 166 -3.22 7.55 2.26
CA ASP A 166 -3.08 8.83 1.53
C ASP A 166 -3.57 10.00 2.38
N LEU A 167 -4.72 9.81 3.06
CA LEU A 167 -5.28 10.81 3.95
C LEU A 167 -4.42 11.00 5.21
N LEU A 168 -3.79 9.94 5.72
CA LEU A 168 -2.78 10.04 6.77
C LEU A 168 -1.58 10.87 6.30
N ALA A 169 -1.08 10.62 5.08
CA ALA A 169 0.01 11.41 4.51
C ALA A 169 -0.34 12.90 4.47
N GLN A 170 -1.55 13.25 4.03
CA GLN A 170 -2.04 14.63 4.06
C GLN A 170 -2.01 15.22 5.48
N ARG A 171 -2.56 14.49 6.46
CA ARG A 171 -2.58 14.94 7.87
C ARG A 171 -1.18 15.15 8.45
N LEU A 172 -0.20 14.32 8.07
CA LEU A 172 1.20 14.49 8.50
C LEU A 172 1.81 15.76 7.89
N GLN A 173 1.55 16.05 6.61
CA GLN A 173 2.05 17.25 5.95
C GLN A 173 1.45 18.54 6.53
N ASP A 174 0.22 18.47 7.03
CA ASP A 174 -0.44 19.59 7.73
C ASP A 174 0.06 19.76 9.19
N ASP A 175 0.78 18.78 9.74
CA ASP A 175 1.38 18.84 11.09
C ASP A 175 2.80 19.41 11.05
N PRO A 176 3.10 20.54 11.74
CA PRO A 176 4.41 21.17 11.69
C PRO A 176 5.59 20.29 12.17
N VAL A 177 5.33 19.31 13.05
CA VAL A 177 6.33 18.41 13.60
C VAL A 177 6.55 17.21 12.67
N LEU A 178 5.47 16.71 12.07
CA LEU A 178 5.48 15.46 11.31
C LEU A 178 5.52 15.64 9.78
N ARG A 179 5.49 16.86 9.26
CA ARG A 179 5.55 17.14 7.80
C ARG A 179 6.78 16.58 7.07
N HIS A 180 7.80 16.13 7.80
CA HIS A 180 8.98 15.47 7.21
C HIS A 180 8.82 13.94 7.13
N TRP A 181 7.66 13.40 7.50
CA TRP A 181 7.36 11.98 7.48
C TRP A 181 6.64 11.58 6.19
N GLY A 182 7.01 10.41 5.67
CA GLY A 182 6.33 9.76 4.55
C GLY A 182 5.41 8.64 5.03
N VAL A 183 4.38 8.36 4.24
CA VAL A 183 3.55 7.16 4.34
C VAL A 183 3.75 6.32 3.08
N VAL A 184 3.93 5.01 3.25
CA VAL A 184 3.98 4.04 2.15
C VAL A 184 2.81 3.08 2.32
N ASN A 185 1.93 3.03 1.32
CA ASN A 185 0.84 2.06 1.26
C ASN A 185 1.34 0.77 0.60
N VAL A 186 1.37 -0.32 1.36
CA VAL A 186 1.66 -1.68 0.89
C VAL A 186 0.50 -2.63 1.22
N GLY A 187 -0.72 -2.10 1.09
CA GLY A 187 -1.95 -2.88 1.05
C GLY A 187 -2.00 -3.77 -0.18
N ILE A 188 -2.46 -5.01 -0.03
CA ILE A 188 -2.73 -5.92 -1.15
C ILE A 188 -4.12 -6.52 -0.97
N SER A 189 -5.04 -6.20 -1.89
CA SER A 189 -6.40 -6.72 -1.86
C SER A 189 -6.44 -8.25 -1.83
N GLY A 190 -7.05 -8.83 -0.79
CA GLY A 190 -7.11 -10.28 -0.56
C GLY A 190 -5.88 -10.88 0.13
N ASN A 191 -4.99 -10.05 0.68
CA ASN A 191 -3.88 -10.54 1.50
C ASN A 191 -4.37 -11.14 2.82
N ARG A 192 -3.55 -12.05 3.34
CA ARG A 192 -3.82 -12.83 4.54
C ARG A 192 -2.53 -12.92 5.34
N ILE A 193 -2.65 -13.05 6.66
CA ILE A 193 -1.50 -13.10 7.57
C ILE A 193 -0.72 -14.39 7.36
N LEU A 194 -1.41 -15.53 7.36
CA LEU A 194 -0.79 -16.85 7.54
C LEU A 194 -0.52 -17.59 6.23
N LYS A 195 -1.39 -17.40 5.24
CA LYS A 195 -1.41 -18.19 4.00
C LYS A 195 -1.37 -17.27 2.79
N PRO A 196 -0.92 -17.75 1.62
CA PRO A 196 -1.05 -16.99 0.38
C PRO A 196 -2.52 -16.66 0.06
N GLY A 197 -2.70 -15.61 -0.72
CA GLY A 197 -3.99 -15.14 -1.22
C GLY A 197 -3.82 -14.54 -2.61
N ALA A 198 -4.07 -13.25 -2.77
CA ALA A 198 -3.76 -12.51 -4.01
C ALA A 198 -2.24 -12.33 -4.26
N GLY A 199 -1.41 -12.81 -3.34
CA GLY A 199 0.05 -12.83 -3.38
C GLY A 199 0.57 -13.61 -2.18
N ASP A 200 1.86 -13.44 -1.86
CA ASP A 200 2.46 -14.02 -0.67
C ASP A 200 1.77 -13.54 0.62
N SER A 201 1.80 -14.38 1.66
CA SER A 201 1.20 -14.02 2.95
C SER A 201 1.89 -12.80 3.56
N ALA A 202 1.19 -12.11 4.46
CA ALA A 202 1.74 -10.95 5.17
C ALA A 202 3.04 -11.32 5.90
N LEU A 203 3.11 -12.52 6.50
CA LEU A 203 4.35 -13.05 7.09
C LEU A 203 5.48 -13.21 6.07
N ALA A 204 5.19 -13.72 4.87
CA ALA A 204 6.21 -13.98 3.85
C ALA A 204 6.75 -12.68 3.23
N ARG A 205 5.90 -11.68 2.99
CA ARG A 205 6.29 -10.42 2.34
C ARG A 205 6.81 -9.35 3.29
N PHE A 206 6.78 -9.58 4.60
CA PHE A 206 7.09 -8.54 5.61
C PHE A 206 8.50 -7.96 5.50
N ASP A 207 9.53 -8.79 5.26
CA ASP A 207 10.90 -8.28 5.09
C ASP A 207 10.98 -7.30 3.92
N GLU A 208 10.32 -7.68 2.83
CA GLU A 208 10.41 -7.04 1.53
C GLU A 208 9.59 -5.75 1.45
N ASP A 209 8.40 -5.75 2.04
CA ASP A 209 7.45 -4.64 1.98
C ASP A 209 7.62 -3.65 3.13
N VAL A 210 8.20 -4.09 4.25
CA VAL A 210 8.36 -3.28 5.46
C VAL A 210 9.83 -3.09 5.81
N LEU A 211 10.55 -4.16 6.16
CA LEU A 211 11.87 -4.05 6.79
C LEU A 211 12.94 -3.50 5.83
N ALA A 212 12.80 -3.76 4.54
CA ALA A 212 13.71 -3.29 3.49
C ALA A 212 13.43 -1.83 3.07
N ARG A 213 12.34 -1.20 3.54
CA ARG A 213 12.01 0.18 3.17
C ARG A 213 12.91 1.17 3.92
N PRO A 214 13.36 2.25 3.27
CA PRO A 214 14.22 3.22 3.93
C PRO A 214 13.47 4.02 4.99
N GLY A 215 14.11 4.17 6.15
CA GLY A 215 13.66 5.10 7.19
C GLY A 215 12.40 4.70 7.94
N VAL A 216 11.96 3.43 7.88
CA VAL A 216 10.77 2.98 8.62
C VAL A 216 10.97 3.20 10.12
N LYS A 217 10.00 3.87 10.73
CA LYS A 217 9.88 4.06 12.18
C LYS A 217 8.65 3.39 12.75
N TRP A 218 7.60 3.31 11.94
CA TRP A 218 6.31 2.75 12.34
C TRP A 218 5.70 1.89 11.24
N VAL A 219 4.99 0.85 11.66
CA VAL A 219 4.05 0.08 10.84
C VAL A 219 2.67 0.25 11.42
N ILE A 220 1.69 0.55 10.57
CA ILE A 220 0.28 0.39 10.91
C ILE A 220 -0.19 -0.91 10.26
N LEU A 221 -0.54 -1.89 11.08
CA LEU A 221 -0.89 -3.25 10.66
C LEU A 221 -2.42 -3.43 10.71
N LEU A 222 -3.06 -3.56 9.55
CA LEU A 222 -4.51 -3.85 9.43
C LEU A 222 -4.72 -5.07 8.53
N GLU A 223 -4.89 -6.23 9.15
CA GLU A 223 -4.92 -7.53 8.49
C GLU A 223 -5.83 -8.53 9.23
N GLY A 224 -6.13 -9.64 8.57
CA GLY A 224 -6.76 -10.82 9.19
C GLY A 224 -8.22 -11.04 8.86
N ILE A 225 -8.90 -10.07 8.21
CA ILE A 225 -10.29 -10.28 7.76
C ILE A 225 -10.38 -11.41 6.75
N ASN A 226 -9.38 -11.55 5.86
CA ASN A 226 -9.35 -12.60 4.85
C ASN A 226 -8.99 -13.96 5.45
N ASP A 227 -8.16 -14.03 6.49
CA ASP A 227 -7.92 -15.26 7.25
C ASP A 227 -9.22 -15.78 7.89
N ILE A 228 -10.02 -14.88 8.48
CA ILE A 228 -11.34 -15.19 9.04
C ILE A 228 -12.30 -15.64 7.94
N ASN A 229 -12.43 -14.84 6.85
CA ASN A 229 -13.36 -15.12 5.76
C ASN A 229 -13.09 -16.49 5.10
N MET A 230 -11.83 -16.80 4.80
CA MET A 230 -11.47 -18.09 4.20
C MET A 230 -11.77 -19.29 5.12
N SER A 231 -11.88 -19.08 6.42
CA SER A 231 -12.24 -20.13 7.39
C SER A 231 -13.76 -20.35 7.54
N ILE A 232 -14.59 -19.47 6.96
CA ILE A 232 -16.04 -19.49 7.15
C ILE A 232 -16.85 -19.51 5.84
N ILE A 233 -16.24 -19.20 4.70
CA ILE A 233 -16.90 -19.29 3.40
C ILE A 233 -17.23 -20.77 3.08
N PRO A 234 -18.51 -21.13 2.83
CA PRO A 234 -18.87 -22.49 2.47
C PRO A 234 -18.16 -22.98 1.20
N GLY A 235 -17.62 -24.21 1.25
CA GLY A 235 -16.97 -24.85 0.11
C GLY A 235 -15.49 -24.52 -0.06
N ILE A 236 -14.93 -23.65 0.78
CA ILE A 236 -13.48 -23.51 0.88
C ILE A 236 -12.89 -24.78 1.53
N PRO A 237 -11.77 -25.33 1.01
CA PRO A 237 -11.16 -26.53 1.58
C PRO A 237 -10.72 -26.37 3.05
N ASP A 238 -10.82 -27.44 3.85
CA ASP A 238 -10.37 -27.46 5.25
C ASP A 238 -8.89 -27.05 5.41
N SER A 239 -8.07 -27.20 4.35
CA SER A 239 -6.69 -26.75 4.36
C SER A 239 -6.53 -25.24 4.45
N GLU A 240 -7.57 -24.44 4.17
CA GLU A 240 -7.56 -22.98 4.31
C GLU A 240 -7.98 -22.51 5.69
N ASP A 241 -8.58 -23.39 6.47
CA ASP A 241 -9.11 -23.12 7.80
C ASP A 241 -8.00 -22.69 8.77
N VAL A 242 -8.28 -21.65 9.55
CA VAL A 242 -7.40 -21.19 10.63
C VAL A 242 -8.21 -20.82 11.87
N THR A 243 -7.54 -20.78 13.02
CA THR A 243 -8.12 -20.31 14.29
C THR A 243 -7.73 -18.87 14.59
N ALA A 244 -8.47 -18.22 15.49
CA ALA A 244 -8.11 -16.88 15.96
C ALA A 244 -6.76 -16.86 16.68
N GLU A 245 -6.40 -17.93 17.41
CA GLU A 245 -5.08 -18.06 18.03
C GLU A 245 -3.97 -18.09 17.00
N GLN A 246 -4.15 -18.82 15.88
CA GLN A 246 -3.17 -18.84 14.80
C GLN A 246 -3.01 -17.45 14.17
N ILE A 247 -4.12 -16.73 13.95
CA ILE A 247 -4.10 -15.34 13.45
C ILE A 247 -3.30 -14.45 14.42
N ILE A 248 -3.61 -14.52 15.72
CA ILE A 248 -2.92 -13.79 16.78
C ILE A 248 -1.43 -14.12 16.81
N ASP A 249 -1.05 -15.39 16.68
CA ASP A 249 0.36 -15.80 16.67
C ASP A 249 1.09 -15.27 15.42
N GLY A 250 0.43 -15.21 14.26
CA GLY A 250 0.95 -14.53 13.08
C GLY A 250 1.17 -13.02 13.31
N LEU A 251 0.20 -12.33 13.94
CA LEU A 251 0.34 -10.92 14.31
C LEU A 251 1.52 -10.70 15.27
N LYS A 252 1.70 -11.57 16.28
CA LYS A 252 2.86 -11.51 17.19
C LYS A 252 4.18 -11.62 16.43
N GLN A 253 4.28 -12.54 15.46
CA GLN A 253 5.51 -12.68 14.67
C GLN A 253 5.84 -11.41 13.87
N LEU A 254 4.83 -10.75 13.29
CA LEU A 254 5.04 -9.46 12.60
C LEU A 254 5.55 -8.38 13.55
N VAL A 255 4.94 -8.29 14.75
CA VAL A 255 5.37 -7.34 15.80
C VAL A 255 6.81 -7.58 16.23
N GLU A 256 7.16 -8.83 16.58
CA GLU A 256 8.52 -9.16 17.04
C GLU A 256 9.56 -8.88 15.94
N ARG A 257 9.25 -9.18 14.68
CA ARG A 257 10.15 -8.89 13.57
C ARG A 257 10.34 -7.39 13.34
N ALA A 258 9.30 -6.57 13.53
CA ALA A 258 9.45 -5.12 13.51
C ALA A 258 10.34 -4.61 14.64
N HIS A 259 10.11 -5.11 15.87
CA HIS A 259 10.87 -4.71 17.05
C HIS A 259 12.36 -5.08 16.95
N LEU A 260 12.69 -6.24 16.36
CA LEU A 260 14.08 -6.63 16.07
C LEU A 260 14.81 -5.62 15.15
N HIS A 261 14.07 -4.85 14.37
CA HIS A 261 14.58 -3.80 13.48
C HIS A 261 14.41 -2.39 14.08
N GLY A 262 13.99 -2.27 15.35
CA GLY A 262 13.75 -0.99 16.01
C GLY A 262 12.54 -0.23 15.45
N ILE A 263 11.62 -0.93 14.79
CA ILE A 263 10.40 -0.38 14.19
C ILE A 263 9.24 -0.63 15.16
N LYS A 264 8.48 0.42 15.47
CA LYS A 264 7.28 0.33 16.30
C LYS A 264 6.06 -0.12 15.49
N VAL A 265 5.08 -0.74 16.13
CA VAL A 265 3.88 -1.26 15.46
C VAL A 265 2.61 -0.74 16.12
N ALA A 266 1.74 -0.14 15.31
CA ALA A 266 0.37 0.18 15.67
C ALA A 266 -0.58 -0.89 15.10
N GLY A 267 -1.33 -1.59 15.95
CA GLY A 267 -2.32 -2.58 15.54
C GLY A 267 -3.66 -1.94 15.17
N GLY A 268 -4.10 -2.10 13.94
CA GLY A 268 -5.44 -1.74 13.49
C GLY A 268 -6.45 -2.84 13.81
N THR A 269 -7.54 -2.53 14.49
CA THR A 269 -8.62 -3.51 14.72
C THR A 269 -9.21 -4.00 13.39
N VAL A 270 -9.39 -5.31 13.27
CA VAL A 270 -9.98 -5.99 12.11
C VAL A 270 -11.41 -5.50 11.90
N MET A 271 -11.76 -5.19 10.65
CA MET A 271 -13.11 -4.75 10.27
C MET A 271 -14.11 -5.90 10.38
N GLY A 272 -15.38 -5.58 10.64
CA GLY A 272 -16.45 -6.57 10.74
C GLY A 272 -16.86 -7.15 9.39
N THR A 273 -17.54 -8.31 9.42
CA THR A 273 -18.03 -9.03 8.22
C THR A 273 -19.56 -9.18 8.19
N TYR A 274 -20.26 -8.49 9.09
CA TYR A 274 -21.72 -8.55 9.17
C TYR A 274 -22.36 -7.99 7.89
N GLY A 275 -23.32 -8.72 7.31
CA GLY A 275 -23.93 -8.38 6.03
C GLY A 275 -23.42 -9.24 4.86
N LEU A 276 -22.27 -9.91 5.02
CA LEU A 276 -21.81 -10.89 4.04
C LEU A 276 -22.69 -12.15 4.04
N PRO A 277 -22.94 -12.78 2.87
CA PRO A 277 -23.79 -13.98 2.77
C PRO A 277 -23.31 -15.18 3.59
N PHE A 278 -22.02 -15.23 3.92
CA PHE A 278 -21.39 -16.30 4.69
C PHE A 278 -21.12 -15.93 6.15
N TYR A 279 -21.60 -14.76 6.60
CA TYR A 279 -21.49 -14.35 8.00
C TYR A 279 -22.10 -15.42 8.93
N ASN A 280 -21.37 -15.79 9.98
CA ASN A 280 -21.82 -16.75 10.98
C ASN A 280 -21.16 -16.53 12.35
N ASP A 281 -21.66 -17.23 13.37
CA ASP A 281 -21.19 -17.09 14.75
C ASP A 281 -19.72 -17.48 14.93
N ARG A 282 -19.20 -18.41 14.12
CA ARG A 282 -17.78 -18.82 14.16
C ARG A 282 -16.89 -17.64 13.75
N GLY A 283 -17.18 -17.03 12.60
CA GLY A 283 -16.43 -15.86 12.11
C GLY A 283 -16.50 -14.68 13.06
N LYS A 284 -17.70 -14.43 13.61
CA LYS A 284 -17.91 -13.42 14.66
C LYS A 284 -17.03 -13.68 15.88
N ALA A 285 -17.01 -14.91 16.39
CA ALA A 285 -16.22 -15.27 17.57
C ALA A 285 -14.71 -15.08 17.32
N MET A 286 -14.21 -15.48 16.14
CA MET A 286 -12.81 -15.25 15.75
C MET A 286 -12.48 -13.75 15.70
N TRP A 287 -13.34 -12.97 15.04
CA TRP A 287 -13.20 -11.52 14.93
C TRP A 287 -13.18 -10.83 16.30
N GLU A 288 -14.10 -11.18 17.21
CA GLU A 288 -14.14 -10.65 18.58
C GLU A 288 -12.86 -11.00 19.35
N GLN A 289 -12.38 -12.23 19.22
CA GLN A 289 -11.18 -12.68 19.92
C GLN A 289 -9.92 -11.94 19.45
N VAL A 290 -9.73 -11.82 18.13
CA VAL A 290 -8.58 -11.09 17.54
C VAL A 290 -8.64 -9.61 17.94
N ASN A 291 -9.79 -8.97 17.80
CA ASN A 291 -9.94 -7.56 18.15
C ASN A 291 -9.80 -7.27 19.64
N ASN A 292 -10.31 -8.15 20.50
CA ASN A 292 -10.08 -8.03 21.94
C ASN A 292 -8.58 -8.13 22.27
N TRP A 293 -7.86 -9.05 21.62
CA TRP A 293 -6.41 -9.17 21.79
C TRP A 293 -5.66 -7.92 21.31
N ILE A 294 -6.00 -7.36 20.14
CA ILE A 294 -5.40 -6.11 19.63
C ILE A 294 -5.54 -4.98 20.65
N ARG A 295 -6.73 -4.82 21.24
CA ARG A 295 -7.02 -3.71 22.18
C ARG A 295 -6.38 -3.86 23.55
N THR A 296 -6.23 -5.09 24.05
CA THR A 296 -5.97 -5.31 25.49
C THR A 296 -4.62 -5.96 25.80
N SER A 297 -3.98 -6.59 24.83
CA SER A 297 -2.82 -7.44 25.10
C SER A 297 -1.54 -6.68 25.44
N GLY A 298 -1.42 -5.43 24.99
CA GLY A 298 -0.19 -4.64 25.12
C GLY A 298 0.98 -5.14 24.27
N HIS A 299 0.74 -6.04 23.30
CA HIS A 299 1.78 -6.49 22.37
C HIS A 299 2.17 -5.41 21.35
N PHE A 300 1.22 -4.57 20.93
CA PHE A 300 1.50 -3.44 20.05
C PHE A 300 1.97 -2.21 20.85
N ASP A 301 2.81 -1.38 20.22
CA ASP A 301 3.22 -0.09 20.79
C ASP A 301 2.05 0.91 20.87
N ALA A 302 1.06 0.75 20.00
CA ALA A 302 -0.21 1.46 19.99
C ALA A 302 -1.29 0.62 19.30
N PHE A 303 -2.57 0.97 19.45
CA PHE A 303 -3.63 0.42 18.60
C PHE A 303 -4.49 1.54 18.02
N ILE A 304 -5.09 1.28 16.86
CA ILE A 304 -6.01 2.17 16.17
C ILE A 304 -7.33 1.42 16.00
N ASP A 305 -8.41 1.96 16.58
CA ASP A 305 -9.72 1.32 16.57
C ASP A 305 -10.50 1.65 15.28
N PHE A 306 -10.02 1.14 14.15
CA PHE A 306 -10.67 1.32 12.84
C PHE A 306 -12.09 0.73 12.79
N GLU A 307 -12.34 -0.35 13.54
CA GLU A 307 -13.67 -0.94 13.68
C GLU A 307 -14.62 0.05 14.34
N ALA A 308 -14.26 0.59 15.51
CA ALA A 308 -15.08 1.59 16.18
C ALA A 308 -15.24 2.88 15.37
N ALA A 309 -14.24 3.27 14.59
CA ALA A 309 -14.29 4.47 13.76
C ALA A 309 -15.27 4.37 12.60
N THR A 310 -15.62 3.15 12.17
CA THR A 310 -16.42 2.92 10.96
C THR A 310 -17.75 2.22 11.20
N ARG A 311 -17.97 1.65 12.38
CA ARG A 311 -19.21 0.91 12.69
C ARG A 311 -20.45 1.80 12.74
N ASP A 312 -21.59 1.21 12.44
CA ASP A 312 -22.90 1.82 12.63
C ASP A 312 -23.19 1.99 14.14
N PRO A 313 -23.47 3.21 14.64
CA PRO A 313 -23.87 3.40 16.03
C PRO A 313 -25.18 2.69 16.41
N ALA A 314 -26.07 2.42 15.44
CA ALA A 314 -27.32 1.70 15.66
C ALA A 314 -27.15 0.17 15.58
N ASN A 315 -26.14 -0.32 14.86
CA ASN A 315 -25.78 -1.73 14.77
C ASN A 315 -24.26 -1.91 14.76
N PRO A 316 -23.61 -2.02 15.95
CA PRO A 316 -22.15 -2.07 16.06
C PRO A 316 -21.45 -3.24 15.35
N LEU A 317 -22.20 -4.22 14.82
CA LEU A 317 -21.63 -5.30 14.01
C LEU A 317 -21.45 -4.90 12.54
N ALA A 318 -22.19 -3.90 12.05
CA ALA A 318 -22.21 -3.45 10.67
C ALA A 318 -21.33 -2.22 10.46
N ILE A 319 -20.84 -2.02 9.23
CA ILE A 319 -20.28 -0.75 8.79
C ILE A 319 -21.40 0.29 8.76
N ASN A 320 -21.10 1.53 9.18
CA ASN A 320 -22.03 2.64 9.07
C ASN A 320 -22.53 2.75 7.61
N PRO A 321 -23.85 2.82 7.36
CA PRO A 321 -24.40 2.93 6.02
C PRO A 321 -23.84 4.10 5.18
N GLU A 322 -23.38 5.19 5.80
CA GLU A 322 -22.72 6.30 5.09
C GLU A 322 -21.33 5.92 4.55
N PHE A 323 -20.70 4.91 5.13
CA PHE A 323 -19.37 4.41 4.79
C PHE A 323 -19.41 3.13 3.94
N ASP A 324 -20.56 2.46 3.86
CA ASP A 324 -20.72 1.19 3.19
C ASP A 324 -21.19 1.38 1.72
N PRO A 325 -20.38 1.00 0.72
CA PRO A 325 -20.81 1.02 -0.69
C PRO A 325 -21.80 -0.11 -1.05
N GLY A 326 -22.16 -0.96 -0.08
CA GLY A 326 -23.09 -2.08 -0.21
C GLY A 326 -22.42 -3.45 -0.24
N ASP A 327 -21.09 -3.54 -0.07
CA ASP A 327 -20.36 -4.80 0.01
C ASP A 327 -20.13 -5.28 1.45
N HIS A 328 -20.45 -4.43 2.44
CA HIS A 328 -20.37 -4.72 3.86
C HIS A 328 -18.95 -5.03 4.38
N VAL A 329 -17.90 -4.66 3.64
CA VAL A 329 -16.50 -4.94 4.01
C VAL A 329 -15.60 -3.74 3.82
N HIS A 330 -15.70 -3.06 2.68
CA HIS A 330 -14.74 -2.03 2.29
C HIS A 330 -15.34 -0.65 2.50
N PRO A 331 -14.82 0.18 3.42
CA PRO A 331 -15.29 1.54 3.58
C PRO A 331 -15.05 2.36 2.31
N ASN A 332 -16.02 3.18 1.92
CA ASN A 332 -15.90 4.13 0.82
C ASN A 332 -14.96 5.31 1.19
N ASP A 333 -14.94 6.38 0.37
CA ASP A 333 -14.14 7.58 0.63
C ASP A 333 -14.41 8.23 2.00
N ALA A 334 -15.68 8.30 2.43
CA ALA A 334 -16.04 8.85 3.73
C ALA A 334 -15.59 7.95 4.88
N GLY A 335 -15.72 6.63 4.71
CA GLY A 335 -15.23 5.64 5.67
C GLY A 335 -13.71 5.65 5.83
N ASN A 336 -12.96 5.72 4.72
CA ASN A 336 -11.50 5.86 4.77
C ASN A 336 -11.06 7.18 5.43
N ARG A 337 -11.83 8.26 5.26
CA ARG A 337 -11.59 9.51 6.00
C ARG A 337 -11.82 9.33 7.51
N ALA A 338 -12.87 8.61 7.91
CA ALA A 338 -13.12 8.28 9.31
C ALA A 338 -11.97 7.45 9.90
N MET A 339 -11.49 6.44 9.17
CA MET A 339 -10.32 5.64 9.54
C MET A 339 -9.06 6.51 9.70
N ALA A 340 -8.75 7.34 8.70
CA ALA A 340 -7.60 8.24 8.76
C ALA A 340 -7.68 9.16 9.97
N ASN A 341 -8.86 9.72 10.27
CA ASN A 341 -9.07 10.61 11.42
C ASN A 341 -8.94 9.91 12.79
N ALA A 342 -9.19 8.60 12.85
CA ALA A 342 -9.04 7.81 14.08
C ALA A 342 -7.57 7.63 14.50
N ILE A 343 -6.62 7.87 13.60
CA ILE A 343 -5.19 7.78 13.89
C ILE A 343 -4.78 9.04 14.67
N ASP A 344 -4.47 8.89 15.95
CA ASP A 344 -3.85 9.95 16.74
C ASP A 344 -2.39 10.12 16.30
N LEU A 345 -2.06 11.29 15.73
CA LEU A 345 -0.69 11.59 15.28
C LEU A 345 0.30 11.68 16.45
N GLY A 346 -0.18 11.85 17.69
CA GLY A 346 0.64 11.90 18.89
C GLY A 346 1.49 10.65 19.11
N ILE A 347 1.07 9.49 18.58
CA ILE A 347 1.84 8.25 18.71
C ILE A 347 3.16 8.28 17.93
N PHE A 348 3.29 9.14 16.92
CA PHE A 348 4.48 9.24 16.07
C PHE A 348 5.52 10.26 16.58
N ARG A 349 5.22 10.97 17.68
CA ARG A 349 6.05 12.04 18.22
C ARG A 349 7.12 11.57 19.20
#